data_AF-C0NUW9-F1
#
_entry.id   AF-C0NUW9-F1
#
_cell.length_a   1.000
_cell.length_b   1.000
_cell.length_c   1.000
_cell.angle_alpha   90.00
_cell.angle_beta   90.00
_cell.angle_gamma   90.00
#
_symmetry.space_group_name_H-M   'P 1'
#
loop_
_entity.id
_entity.type
_entity.pdbx_description
1 polymer ?
#
loop_
_entity_poly.entity_id
_entity_poly.type
_entity_poly.pdbx_seq_one_letter_code
_entity_poly.pdbx_strand_id
1 'polypeptide(L)'
;MSSNYIRPDTCLSFFLGASTALVLTLPVIYFFGRNQSPPMSSITLPCSTELDDAARKVGCDDDGDVLSGFIALNESATTELHTKLNWNRSANLSKFFIRWGRKYPSDRRKLEEVCGRKSQSCRGSNTPNTRQIQDAFIIPAEIPVILRPLAPEVNTLLWKYGCEQDCLSSSNHDDQLAVHLALSRALQNGKVLWGHFSRAVIQLDEQIVVKLGHNLLLTDADITAYIQSLSKDIPVPRPLGAISIGKTTYMFMTFIEGSSLDKLWSSLSTEEKISIQGQLDVILKKLRMLPLSSHYLGSGNPPYCIDCRMWKRVSPQQIENEAQFNEFLISGNHPPTMRAYVEFVHSMLRNDHRIVMTHGDLHPRNIMVSKKQDQSIQVTGLVDWELGGAYPEYWEFLKSLNTMLPVRSGDWVFFLPHKGMGMYFAEFAIDQFVEKLVS
;
A
#
# COMPACT_ATOMS: atom_id res chain seq x y z
N MET A 1 -22.61 -37.05 -20.73
CA MET A 1 -21.76 -36.87 -21.94
C MET A 1 -22.13 -35.56 -22.62
N SER A 2 -21.38 -34.50 -22.33
CA SER A 2 -21.26 -33.28 -23.15
C SER A 2 -20.10 -32.50 -22.54
N SER A 3 -18.89 -32.83 -23.00
CA SER A 3 -17.67 -32.12 -22.62
C SER A 3 -17.57 -30.88 -23.51
N ASN A 4 -17.80 -29.70 -22.94
CA ASN A 4 -17.51 -28.43 -23.59
C ASN A 4 -15.99 -28.21 -23.57
N TYR A 5 -15.29 -28.83 -24.52
CA TYR A 5 -13.92 -28.47 -24.86
C TYR A 5 -13.93 -27.09 -25.52
N ILE A 6 -13.46 -26.09 -24.77
CA ILE A 6 -13.10 -24.78 -25.30
C ILE A 6 -11.90 -25.00 -26.24
N ARG A 7 -12.12 -24.80 -27.54
CA ARG A 7 -11.10 -24.92 -28.59
C ARG A 7 -10.05 -23.80 -28.45
N PRO A 8 -8.74 -24.04 -28.69
CA PRO A 8 -7.68 -23.05 -28.46
C PRO A 8 -7.51 -21.95 -29.53
N ASP A 9 -8.33 -21.91 -30.58
CA ASP A 9 -8.04 -21.05 -31.75
C ASP A 9 -8.59 -19.62 -31.69
N THR A 10 -9.09 -19.15 -30.53
CA THR A 10 -9.56 -17.75 -30.37
C THR A 10 -8.57 -16.80 -29.71
N CYS A 11 -7.33 -17.23 -29.40
CA CYS A 11 -6.34 -16.34 -28.77
C CYS A 11 -5.40 -15.60 -29.74
N LEU A 12 -5.54 -15.75 -31.06
CA LEU A 12 -4.59 -15.13 -32.01
C LEU A 12 -4.98 -13.75 -32.55
N SER A 13 -6.14 -13.20 -32.22
CA SER A 13 -6.60 -11.90 -32.77
C SER A 13 -6.50 -10.70 -31.82
N PHE A 14 -5.83 -10.81 -30.67
CA PHE A 14 -5.66 -9.68 -29.74
C PHE A 14 -4.26 -9.05 -29.71
N PHE A 15 -3.34 -9.46 -30.59
CA PHE A 15 -1.96 -8.93 -30.62
C PHE A 15 -1.66 -7.87 -31.70
N LEU A 16 -2.66 -7.34 -32.39
CA LEU A 16 -2.46 -6.31 -33.42
C LEU A 16 -3.38 -5.11 -33.18
N GLY A 17 -3.05 -4.31 -32.16
CA GLY A 17 -3.78 -3.09 -31.85
C GLY A 17 -2.92 -2.09 -31.08
N ALA A 18 -2.29 -1.18 -31.82
CA ALA A 18 -1.77 0.11 -31.36
C ALA A 18 -0.56 0.13 -30.41
N SER A 19 0.66 0.18 -30.97
CA SER A 19 1.58 1.31 -30.74
C SER A 19 2.83 1.19 -31.63
N THR A 20 2.67 1.40 -32.94
CA THR A 20 3.79 1.77 -33.81
C THR A 20 3.58 3.22 -34.26
N ALA A 21 3.67 4.15 -33.32
CA ALA A 21 3.87 5.55 -33.64
C ALA A 21 5.35 5.74 -33.99
N LEU A 22 5.66 5.48 -35.25
CA LEU A 22 6.98 5.68 -35.85
C LEU A 22 7.27 7.19 -35.84
N VAL A 23 8.12 7.62 -34.91
CA VAL A 23 8.55 9.02 -34.77
C VAL A 23 9.35 9.41 -36.01
N LEU A 24 8.70 10.15 -36.91
CA LEU A 24 9.36 10.84 -38.02
C LEU A 24 10.23 11.96 -37.44
N THR A 25 11.54 11.71 -37.43
CA THR A 25 12.57 12.68 -37.10
C THR A 25 12.75 13.64 -38.29
N LEU A 26 12.39 14.91 -38.11
CA LEU A 26 12.80 15.98 -39.01
C LEU A 26 13.92 16.79 -38.34
N PRO A 27 15.12 16.92 -38.97
CA PRO A 27 16.27 17.57 -38.37
C PRO A 27 16.21 19.07 -38.65
N VAL A 28 15.95 19.88 -37.62
CA VAL A 28 16.19 21.32 -37.69
C VAL A 28 17.58 21.60 -37.15
N ILE A 29 18.54 21.61 -38.06
CA ILE A 29 19.91 22.07 -37.87
C ILE A 29 19.87 23.60 -37.75
N TYR A 30 20.15 24.14 -36.56
CA TYR A 30 20.62 25.51 -36.41
C TYR A 30 22.06 25.48 -35.89
N PHE A 31 22.98 25.73 -36.81
CA PHE A 31 24.36 26.14 -36.55
C PHE A 31 24.38 27.61 -36.12
N PHE A 32 25.17 27.92 -35.09
CA PHE A 32 26.21 28.97 -35.02
C PHE A 32 26.37 29.50 -33.60
N GLY A 33 27.62 29.59 -33.15
CA GLY A 33 27.97 30.30 -31.91
C GLY A 33 29.18 29.71 -31.19
N ARG A 34 30.34 29.68 -31.86
CA ARG A 34 31.66 29.61 -31.23
C ARG A 34 31.72 30.57 -30.04
N ASN A 35 32.12 30.11 -28.88
CA ASN A 35 32.91 30.93 -27.97
C ASN A 35 33.96 30.06 -27.30
N GLN A 36 35.20 30.48 -27.52
CA GLN A 36 36.43 29.87 -27.08
C GLN A 36 36.54 29.93 -25.56
N SER A 37 37.08 28.86 -25.00
CA SER A 37 37.61 28.75 -23.65
C SER A 37 38.83 29.64 -23.43
N PRO A 38 38.97 30.28 -22.26
CA PRO A 38 40.26 30.63 -21.67
C PRO A 38 40.69 29.60 -20.60
N PRO A 39 41.96 29.60 -20.18
CA PRO A 39 42.67 28.38 -19.81
C PRO A 39 42.71 28.09 -18.31
N MET A 40 43.16 26.85 -18.04
CA MET A 40 43.54 26.29 -16.75
C MET A 40 44.36 27.25 -15.87
N SER A 41 44.04 27.26 -14.59
CA SER A 41 45.02 27.38 -13.53
C SER A 41 44.91 26.17 -12.61
N SER A 42 46.01 25.44 -12.54
CA SER A 42 46.32 24.35 -11.65
C SER A 42 46.45 24.84 -10.21
N ILE A 43 45.75 24.19 -9.27
CA ILE A 43 46.16 24.17 -7.86
C ILE A 43 46.22 22.70 -7.44
N THR A 44 47.37 22.38 -6.85
CA THR A 44 47.93 21.07 -6.61
C THR A 44 47.87 20.76 -5.11
N LEU A 45 47.41 19.55 -4.77
CA LEU A 45 47.62 18.78 -3.52
C LEU A 45 47.08 19.36 -2.18
N PRO A 46 46.77 18.52 -1.16
CA PRO A 46 47.57 17.35 -0.74
C PRO A 46 46.87 16.00 -0.59
N CYS A 47 47.71 15.00 -0.83
CA CYS A 47 47.63 13.60 -0.45
C CYS A 47 47.78 13.43 1.07
N SER A 48 46.93 12.60 1.66
CA SER A 48 47.12 11.82 2.91
C SER A 48 45.76 11.17 3.21
N THR A 49 45.61 9.91 3.61
CA THR A 49 46.51 8.79 3.86
C THR A 49 45.60 7.56 3.87
N GLU A 50 46.11 6.44 3.37
CA GLU A 50 45.50 5.12 3.46
C GLU A 50 45.15 4.79 4.92
N LEU A 51 43.88 4.45 5.19
CA LEU A 51 43.44 3.81 6.43
C LEU A 51 42.43 2.72 6.09
N ASP A 52 42.98 1.52 5.94
CA ASP A 52 42.43 0.17 6.17
C ASP A 52 40.94 -0.08 5.92
N ASP A 53 40.72 -0.77 4.80
CA ASP A 53 39.46 -1.17 4.17
C ASP A 53 38.79 -2.42 4.80
N ALA A 54 39.01 -2.74 6.08
CA ALA A 54 38.62 -4.06 6.62
C ALA A 54 37.61 -4.08 7.78
N ALA A 55 37.18 -2.96 8.35
CA ALA A 55 36.40 -2.98 9.61
C ALA A 55 34.98 -2.38 9.57
N ARG A 56 34.45 -1.97 8.41
CA ARG A 56 33.07 -1.46 8.30
C ARG A 56 32.16 -2.35 7.47
N LYS A 57 31.85 -3.55 7.97
CA LYS A 57 30.50 -4.12 7.79
C LYS A 57 29.56 -3.37 8.76
N VAL A 58 29.34 -2.09 8.47
CA VAL A 58 28.39 -1.24 9.19
C VAL A 58 26.98 -1.67 8.78
N GLY A 59 26.12 -1.79 9.79
CA GLY A 59 24.77 -2.31 9.68
C GLY A 59 23.89 -1.50 8.75
N CYS A 60 22.94 -2.21 8.15
CA CYS A 60 21.93 -1.72 7.23
C CYS A 60 20.92 -0.79 7.92
N ASP A 61 21.26 0.49 8.05
CA ASP A 61 20.29 1.60 8.16
C ASP A 61 19.62 1.83 6.77
N ASP A 62 18.82 0.87 6.27
CA ASP A 62 18.68 0.69 4.80
C ASP A 62 17.42 1.29 4.12
N ASP A 63 16.48 1.88 4.87
CA ASP A 63 15.31 2.61 4.29
C ASP A 63 15.35 4.12 4.55
N GLY A 64 16.10 4.55 5.57
CA GLY A 64 16.67 5.88 5.58
C GLY A 64 17.37 6.15 4.24
N ASP A 65 17.97 5.13 3.63
CA ASP A 65 18.69 5.22 2.35
C ASP A 65 17.79 5.49 1.12
N VAL A 66 16.55 4.99 1.05
CA VAL A 66 15.66 5.24 -0.12
C VAL A 66 15.05 6.64 -0.07
N LEU A 67 14.53 7.05 1.09
CA LEU A 67 14.05 8.42 1.28
C LEU A 67 15.22 9.40 1.18
N SER A 68 16.37 9.09 1.80
CA SER A 68 17.62 9.84 1.58
C SER A 68 18.03 9.85 0.12
N GLY A 69 17.80 8.77 -0.63
CA GLY A 69 18.07 8.70 -2.06
C GLY A 69 17.20 9.67 -2.86
N PHE A 70 15.90 9.76 -2.57
CA PHE A 70 15.02 10.75 -3.18
C PHE A 70 15.38 12.18 -2.75
N ILE A 71 15.72 12.40 -1.47
CA ILE A 71 16.18 13.68 -0.94
C ILE A 71 17.49 14.09 -1.63
N ALA A 72 18.49 13.21 -1.69
CA ALA A 72 19.78 13.44 -2.32
C ALA A 72 19.66 13.67 -3.83
N LEU A 73 18.72 12.99 -4.51
CA LEU A 73 18.44 13.27 -5.92
C LEU A 73 17.88 14.69 -6.11
N ASN A 74 16.96 15.11 -5.24
CA ASN A 74 16.41 16.46 -5.24
C ASN A 74 17.48 17.51 -4.93
N GLU A 75 18.29 17.27 -3.89
CA GLU A 75 19.38 18.13 -3.46
C GLU A 75 20.47 18.25 -4.52
N SER A 76 20.85 17.15 -5.18
CA SER A 76 21.82 17.19 -6.28
C SER A 76 21.37 18.09 -7.43
N ALA A 77 20.08 18.03 -7.79
CA ALA A 77 19.52 18.89 -8.83
C ALA A 77 19.51 20.37 -8.41
N THR A 78 19.08 20.67 -7.19
CA THR A 78 19.00 22.04 -6.68
C THR A 78 20.38 22.64 -6.42
N THR A 79 21.32 21.91 -5.83
CA THR A 79 22.69 22.36 -5.59
C THR A 79 23.36 22.80 -6.89
N GLU A 80 23.29 21.99 -7.95
CA GLU A 80 23.92 22.37 -9.21
C GLU A 80 23.26 23.59 -9.86
N LEU A 81 21.93 23.69 -9.79
CA LEU A 81 21.21 24.88 -10.25
C LEU A 81 21.70 26.13 -9.50
N HIS A 82 21.79 26.05 -8.17
CA HIS A 82 22.28 27.14 -7.34
C HIS A 82 23.75 27.48 -7.63
N THR A 83 24.63 26.50 -7.82
CA THR A 83 26.03 26.75 -8.21
C THR A 83 26.12 27.54 -9.52
N LYS A 84 25.30 27.19 -10.52
CA LYS A 84 25.27 27.92 -11.81
C LYS A 84 24.77 29.35 -11.64
N LEU A 85 23.70 29.55 -10.87
CA LEU A 85 23.12 30.87 -10.65
C LEU A 85 23.99 31.75 -9.75
N ASN A 86 24.73 31.17 -8.80
CA ASN A 86 25.69 31.90 -7.97
C ASN A 86 26.89 32.38 -8.77
N TRP A 87 27.37 31.56 -9.73
CA TRP A 87 28.43 31.97 -10.64
C TRP A 87 27.99 33.09 -11.59
N ASN A 88 26.81 32.93 -12.19
CA ASN A 88 26.22 33.96 -13.03
C ASN A 88 24.68 33.88 -12.97
N ARG A 89 24.07 34.90 -12.37
CA ARG A 89 22.61 34.99 -12.23
C ARG A 89 21.87 35.09 -13.57
N SER A 90 22.54 35.52 -14.64
CA SER A 90 21.99 35.56 -16.01
C SER A 90 22.44 34.38 -16.88
N ALA A 91 23.00 33.31 -16.29
CA ALA A 91 23.43 32.14 -17.04
C ALA A 91 22.30 31.52 -17.86
N ASN A 92 22.61 31.13 -19.10
CA ASN A 92 21.69 30.35 -19.92
C ASN A 92 21.58 28.91 -19.36
N LEU A 93 20.40 28.56 -18.84
CA LEU A 93 20.10 27.28 -18.21
C LEU A 93 19.58 26.21 -19.17
N SER A 94 19.45 26.45 -20.49
CA SER A 94 18.88 25.47 -21.43
C SER A 94 19.60 24.13 -21.38
N LYS A 95 20.94 24.12 -21.35
CA LYS A 95 21.73 22.87 -21.25
C LYS A 95 21.51 22.15 -19.91
N PHE A 96 21.32 22.90 -18.82
CA PHE A 96 21.02 22.34 -17.51
C PHE A 96 19.67 21.62 -17.53
N PHE A 97 18.62 22.30 -18.00
CA PHE A 97 17.27 21.72 -18.06
C PHE A 97 17.15 20.55 -19.04
N ILE A 98 17.82 20.59 -20.21
CA ILE A 98 17.84 19.45 -21.14
C ILE A 98 18.48 18.23 -20.49
N ARG A 99 19.58 18.41 -19.77
CA ARG A 99 20.30 17.29 -19.12
C ARG A 99 19.51 16.74 -17.94
N TRP A 100 19.07 17.60 -17.02
CA TRP A 100 18.29 17.18 -15.85
C TRP A 100 16.88 16.69 -16.21
N GLY A 101 16.26 17.23 -17.25
CA GLY A 101 14.99 16.72 -17.77
C GLY A 101 15.07 15.28 -18.28
N ARG A 102 16.26 14.81 -18.69
CA ARG A 102 16.50 13.39 -19.03
C ARG A 102 16.99 12.58 -17.83
N LYS A 103 17.93 13.12 -17.06
CA LYS A 103 18.57 12.44 -15.93
C LYS A 103 17.59 12.21 -14.77
N TYR A 104 16.84 13.24 -14.37
CA TYR A 104 15.99 13.18 -13.18
C TYR A 104 14.92 12.09 -13.28
N PRO A 105 14.10 11.99 -14.35
CA PRO A 105 13.10 10.92 -14.43
C PRO A 105 13.74 9.53 -14.51
N SER A 106 14.91 9.41 -15.16
CA SER A 106 15.62 8.13 -15.25
C SER A 106 16.15 7.68 -13.89
N ASP A 107 16.81 8.54 -13.15
CA ASP A 107 17.37 8.19 -11.84
C ASP A 107 16.28 8.03 -10.79
N ARG A 108 15.22 8.84 -10.85
CA ARG A 108 14.03 8.66 -10.02
C ARG A 108 13.38 7.30 -10.28
N ARG A 109 13.23 6.90 -11.54
CA ARG A 109 12.72 5.57 -11.90
C ARG A 109 13.62 4.45 -11.36
N LYS A 110 14.95 4.61 -11.40
CA LYS A 110 15.87 3.64 -10.77
C LYS A 110 15.66 3.55 -9.26
N LEU A 111 15.49 4.68 -8.57
CA LEU A 111 15.16 4.69 -7.14
C LEU A 111 13.80 4.04 -6.86
N GLU A 112 12.80 4.28 -7.71
CA GLU A 112 11.49 3.63 -7.65
C GLU A 112 11.58 2.12 -7.90
N GLU A 113 12.42 1.68 -8.86
CA GLU A 113 12.72 0.27 -9.11
C GLU A 113 13.46 -0.37 -7.93
N VAL A 114 14.41 0.34 -7.32
CA VAL A 114 15.10 -0.11 -6.11
C VAL A 114 14.11 -0.19 -4.94
N CYS A 115 13.21 0.76 -4.78
CA CYS A 115 12.12 0.70 -3.79
C CYS A 115 11.20 -0.51 -4.07
N GLY A 116 10.82 -0.71 -5.34
CA GLY A 116 10.03 -1.86 -5.78
C GLY A 116 10.72 -3.21 -5.59
N ARG A 117 12.06 -3.26 -5.72
CA ARG A 117 12.92 -4.44 -5.48
C ARG A 117 13.28 -4.65 -4.02
N LYS A 118 13.48 -3.60 -3.21
CA LYS A 118 13.66 -3.68 -1.76
C LYS A 118 12.36 -4.12 -1.10
N SER A 119 11.23 -3.56 -1.55
CA SER A 119 9.91 -4.10 -1.22
C SER A 119 9.81 -5.58 -1.61
N GLN A 120 10.42 -6.05 -2.71
CA GLN A 120 10.53 -7.50 -3.00
C GLN A 120 11.48 -8.29 -2.10
N SER A 121 12.63 -7.73 -1.76
CA SER A 121 13.62 -8.35 -0.87
C SER A 121 12.99 -8.58 0.51
N CYS A 122 12.33 -7.56 1.06
CA CYS A 122 11.53 -7.68 2.28
C CYS A 122 10.29 -8.59 2.12
N ARG A 123 9.80 -8.82 0.89
CA ARG A 123 8.72 -9.78 0.56
C ARG A 123 9.22 -11.22 0.39
N GLY A 124 10.53 -11.47 0.24
CA GLY A 124 11.11 -12.80 0.03
C GLY A 124 12.05 -13.27 1.15
N SER A 125 12.60 -12.35 1.94
CA SER A 125 13.45 -12.70 3.09
C SER A 125 12.57 -13.01 4.30
N ASN A 126 12.61 -14.26 4.75
CA ASN A 126 11.91 -14.80 5.94
C ASN A 126 12.35 -14.20 7.29
N THR A 127 12.75 -12.94 7.35
CA THR A 127 13.11 -12.27 8.60
C THR A 127 12.90 -10.78 8.41
N PRO A 128 11.85 -10.19 9.01
CA PRO A 128 11.70 -8.74 8.92
C PRO A 128 12.88 -8.09 9.64
N ASN A 129 13.37 -6.96 9.10
CA ASN A 129 14.59 -6.30 9.54
C ASN A 129 14.50 -5.98 11.04
N THR A 130 15.15 -6.82 11.85
CA THR A 130 14.86 -6.93 13.29
C THR A 130 15.19 -5.64 14.04
N ARG A 131 16.13 -4.83 13.54
CA ARG A 131 16.50 -3.55 14.15
C ARG A 131 15.42 -2.46 13.99
N GLN A 132 14.76 -2.34 12.85
CA GLN A 132 13.70 -1.33 12.66
C GLN A 132 12.43 -1.65 13.46
N ILE A 133 12.14 -2.93 13.64
CA ILE A 133 11.03 -3.37 14.50
C ILE A 133 11.38 -3.19 15.97
N GLN A 134 12.67 -3.25 16.33
CA GLN A 134 13.13 -2.94 17.69
C GLN A 134 12.82 -1.50 18.10
N ASP A 135 13.01 -0.52 17.19
CA ASP A 135 12.63 0.86 17.45
C ASP A 135 11.10 1.04 17.56
N ALA A 136 10.32 0.25 16.81
CA ALA A 136 8.87 0.24 16.94
C ALA A 136 8.37 -0.29 18.29
N PHE A 137 9.22 -0.97 19.07
CA PHE A 137 8.92 -1.36 20.45
C PHE A 137 9.19 -0.26 21.49
N ILE A 138 9.82 0.84 21.09
CA ILE A 138 10.03 1.99 21.98
C ILE A 138 8.73 2.78 22.03
N ILE A 139 7.89 2.42 23.00
CA ILE A 139 6.69 3.18 23.31
C ILE A 139 7.13 4.42 24.12
N PRO A 140 6.63 5.63 23.83
CA PRO A 140 6.93 6.78 24.67
C PRO A 140 6.21 6.68 26.03
N ALA A 141 6.81 7.24 27.07
CA ALA A 141 6.23 7.35 28.41
C ALA A 141 5.16 8.46 28.45
N GLU A 142 4.09 8.25 27.69
CA GLU A 142 2.95 9.16 27.54
C GLU A 142 1.65 8.47 27.96
N ILE A 143 0.65 9.26 28.37
CA ILE A 143 -0.66 8.74 28.76
C ILE A 143 -1.34 8.13 27.53
N PRO A 144 -1.81 6.87 27.59
CA PRO A 144 -2.59 6.29 26.52
C PRO A 144 -3.94 7.00 26.35
N VAL A 145 -4.27 7.34 25.11
CA VAL A 145 -5.61 7.81 24.73
C VAL A 145 -6.41 6.64 24.17
N ILE A 146 -7.59 6.38 24.75
CA ILE A 146 -8.50 5.36 24.26
C ILE A 146 -9.19 5.86 23.00
N LEU A 147 -8.93 5.22 21.87
CA LEU A 147 -9.58 5.52 20.59
C LEU A 147 -10.83 4.65 20.36
N ARG A 148 -10.76 3.39 20.83
CA ARG A 148 -11.87 2.44 20.91
C ARG A 148 -11.72 1.62 22.20
N PRO A 149 -12.80 1.35 22.95
CA PRO A 149 -12.72 0.57 24.19
C PRO A 149 -12.00 -0.77 23.99
N LEU A 150 -11.09 -1.10 24.92
CA LEU A 150 -10.37 -2.36 24.89
C LEU A 150 -11.27 -3.52 25.34
N ALA A 151 -11.25 -4.60 24.58
CA ALA A 151 -11.98 -5.82 24.92
C ALA A 151 -11.37 -6.49 26.18
N PRO A 152 -12.16 -7.26 26.95
CA PRO A 152 -11.70 -7.92 28.17
C PRO A 152 -10.43 -8.78 28.00
N GLU A 153 -10.27 -9.40 26.83
CA GLU A 153 -9.12 -10.23 26.50
C GLU A 153 -7.82 -9.41 26.41
N VAL A 154 -7.90 -8.18 25.88
CA VAL A 154 -6.75 -7.26 25.81
C VAL A 154 -6.41 -6.73 27.20
N ASN A 155 -7.42 -6.41 28.02
CA ASN A 155 -7.18 -6.02 29.41
C ASN A 155 -6.50 -7.15 30.19
N THR A 156 -6.96 -8.40 30.02
CA THR A 156 -6.34 -9.58 30.62
C THR A 156 -4.88 -9.78 30.17
N LEU A 157 -4.60 -9.55 28.89
CA LEU A 157 -3.24 -9.59 28.35
C LEU A 157 -2.34 -8.51 28.98
N LEU A 158 -2.82 -7.28 29.09
CA LEU A 158 -2.06 -6.19 29.72
C LEU A 158 -1.83 -6.45 31.22
N TRP A 159 -2.80 -7.06 31.91
CA TRP A 159 -2.65 -7.46 33.31
C TRP A 159 -1.55 -8.50 33.51
N LYS A 160 -1.46 -9.50 32.62
CA LYS A 160 -0.38 -10.49 32.62
C LYS A 160 1.01 -9.83 32.52
N TYR A 161 1.10 -8.69 31.87
CA TYR A 161 2.34 -7.91 31.76
C TYR A 161 2.45 -6.77 32.78
N GLY A 162 1.69 -6.79 33.86
CA GLY A 162 1.87 -5.91 35.02
C GLY A 162 1.11 -4.58 34.97
N CYS A 163 0.04 -4.48 34.20
CA CYS A 163 -0.96 -3.43 34.43
C CYS A 163 -1.91 -3.88 35.56
N GLU A 164 -2.24 -3.02 36.50
CA GLU A 164 -3.29 -3.29 37.49
C GLU A 164 -4.70 -3.29 36.86
N GLN A 165 -5.69 -3.73 37.63
CA GLN A 165 -7.08 -3.63 37.20
C GLN A 165 -7.46 -2.16 37.03
N ASP A 166 -8.18 -1.82 35.95
CA ASP A 166 -8.68 -0.47 35.68
C ASP A 166 -7.62 0.62 35.42
N CYS A 167 -6.35 0.27 35.08
CA CYS A 167 -5.26 1.21 34.75
C CYS A 167 -5.68 2.37 33.83
N LEU A 168 -6.47 2.08 32.78
CA LEU A 168 -6.87 3.05 31.77
C LEU A 168 -8.01 3.97 32.23
N SER A 169 -8.75 3.56 33.27
CA SER A 169 -9.85 4.31 33.88
C SER A 169 -9.48 4.94 35.22
N SER A 170 -8.28 4.70 35.72
CA SER A 170 -7.80 5.28 36.96
C SER A 170 -7.58 6.79 36.81
N SER A 171 -7.74 7.52 37.91
CA SER A 171 -7.39 8.93 38.00
C SER A 171 -5.91 9.16 38.27
N ASN A 172 -5.14 8.11 38.56
CA ASN A 172 -3.72 8.18 38.86
C ASN A 172 -2.89 8.08 37.58
N HIS A 173 -2.01 9.06 37.36
CA HIS A 173 -1.12 9.08 36.21
C HIS A 173 -0.13 7.90 36.18
N ASP A 174 0.30 7.41 37.36
CA ASP A 174 1.24 6.29 37.43
C ASP A 174 0.59 4.99 36.92
N ASP A 175 -0.69 4.76 37.26
CA ASP A 175 -1.47 3.61 36.80
C ASP A 175 -1.71 3.67 35.28
N GLN A 176 -2.01 4.87 34.74
CA GLN A 176 -2.14 5.07 33.29
C GLN A 176 -0.81 4.81 32.57
N LEU A 177 0.31 5.21 33.18
CA LEU A 177 1.66 4.98 32.64
C LEU A 177 2.06 3.49 32.71
N ALA A 178 1.47 2.71 33.63
CA ALA A 178 1.70 1.27 33.70
C ALA A 178 1.28 0.53 32.42
N VAL A 179 0.28 1.07 31.68
CA VAL A 179 -0.14 0.54 30.37
C VAL A 179 1.01 0.58 29.37
N HIS A 180 1.76 1.67 29.33
CA HIS A 180 2.93 1.80 28.45
C HIS A 180 3.97 0.71 28.75
N LEU A 181 4.26 0.44 30.02
CA LEU A 181 5.21 -0.60 30.43
C LEU A 181 4.68 -2.02 30.12
N ALA A 182 3.41 -2.28 30.42
CA ALA A 182 2.77 -3.56 30.13
C ALA A 182 2.73 -3.86 28.63
N LEU A 183 2.36 -2.87 27.82
CA LEU A 183 2.36 -3.00 26.36
C LEU A 183 3.78 -3.19 25.82
N SER A 184 4.77 -2.45 26.33
CA SER A 184 6.17 -2.64 25.93
C SER A 184 6.66 -4.07 26.18
N ARG A 185 6.35 -4.63 27.36
CA ARG A 185 6.66 -6.04 27.69
C ARG A 185 5.90 -7.01 26.79
N ALA A 186 4.62 -6.75 26.49
CA ALA A 186 3.82 -7.57 25.60
C ALA A 186 4.40 -7.61 24.19
N LEU A 187 4.80 -6.46 23.63
CA LEU A 187 5.40 -6.38 22.30
C LEU A 187 6.77 -7.09 22.25
N GLN A 188 7.59 -6.95 23.28
CA GLN A 188 8.89 -7.63 23.38
C GLN A 188 8.78 -9.15 23.44
N ASN A 189 7.72 -9.69 24.06
CA ASN A 189 7.43 -11.13 24.09
C ASN A 189 6.61 -11.60 22.87
N GLY A 190 6.13 -10.67 22.05
CA GLY A 190 5.30 -10.95 20.90
C GLY A 190 6.09 -11.48 19.71
N LYS A 191 5.41 -12.21 18.83
CA LYS A 191 5.96 -12.68 17.56
C LYS A 191 5.62 -11.70 16.45
N VAL A 192 6.64 -11.11 15.83
CA VAL A 192 6.44 -10.25 14.66
C VAL A 192 5.93 -11.08 13.49
N LEU A 193 4.72 -10.78 13.01
CA LEU A 193 4.13 -11.43 11.84
C LEU A 193 4.51 -10.71 10.55
N TRP A 194 4.58 -9.37 10.61
CA TRP A 194 4.94 -8.50 9.51
C TRP A 194 5.46 -7.15 10.03
N GLY A 195 6.36 -6.51 9.29
CA GLY A 195 6.86 -5.18 9.59
C GLY A 195 7.41 -4.50 8.35
N HIS A 196 7.11 -3.21 8.19
CA HIS A 196 7.59 -2.37 7.10
C HIS A 196 7.54 -0.90 7.50
N PHE A 197 8.66 -0.18 7.35
CA PHE A 197 8.82 1.20 7.82
C PHE A 197 8.34 1.36 9.28
N SER A 198 7.45 2.33 9.54
CA SER A 198 6.88 2.62 10.86
C SER A 198 5.61 1.81 11.18
N ARG A 199 5.38 0.69 10.48
CA ARG A 199 4.22 -0.18 10.72
C ARG A 199 4.66 -1.60 11.02
N ALA A 200 3.97 -2.24 11.96
CA ALA A 200 4.18 -3.63 12.29
C ALA A 200 2.87 -4.32 12.68
N VAL A 201 2.86 -5.64 12.54
CA VAL A 201 1.80 -6.54 12.99
C VAL A 201 2.48 -7.58 13.87
N ILE A 202 2.10 -7.60 15.15
CA ILE A 202 2.72 -8.46 16.16
C ILE A 202 1.63 -9.30 16.81
N GLN A 203 1.87 -10.61 16.85
CA GLN A 203 1.08 -11.54 17.62
C GLN A 203 1.51 -11.47 19.09
N LEU A 204 0.62 -11.06 19.97
CA LEU A 204 0.88 -10.87 21.40
C LEU A 204 0.65 -12.15 22.22
N ASP A 205 -0.29 -12.99 21.78
CA ASP A 205 -0.54 -14.33 22.31
C ASP A 205 -1.21 -15.23 21.25
N GLU A 206 -1.82 -16.35 21.67
CA GLU A 206 -2.50 -17.29 20.76
C GLU A 206 -3.70 -16.70 20.02
N GLN A 207 -4.32 -15.63 20.53
CA GLN A 207 -5.59 -15.09 20.04
C GLN A 207 -5.54 -13.60 19.68
N ILE A 208 -4.51 -12.86 20.10
CA ILE A 208 -4.44 -11.40 20.01
C ILE A 208 -3.28 -10.99 19.11
N VAL A 209 -3.61 -10.17 18.13
CA VAL A 209 -2.67 -9.45 17.28
C VAL A 209 -2.83 -7.96 17.51
N VAL A 210 -1.72 -7.23 17.47
CA VAL A 210 -1.72 -5.77 17.40
C VAL A 210 -1.11 -5.31 16.08
N LYS A 211 -1.87 -4.48 15.35
CA LYS A 211 -1.37 -3.67 14.24
C LYS A 211 -1.00 -2.31 14.81
N LEU A 212 0.24 -1.89 14.62
CA LEU A 212 0.75 -0.61 15.12
C LEU A 212 1.41 0.22 14.03
N GLY A 213 1.37 1.53 14.23
CA GLY A 213 2.11 2.48 13.42
C GLY A 213 1.71 3.92 13.68
N HIS A 214 2.39 4.86 13.04
CA HIS A 214 2.09 6.28 13.22
C HIS A 214 0.72 6.62 12.62
N ASN A 215 -0.15 7.24 13.42
CA ASN A 215 -1.45 7.78 13.01
C ASN A 215 -2.26 6.79 12.11
N LEU A 216 -2.37 5.53 12.52
CA LEU A 216 -3.17 4.55 11.76
C LEU A 216 -4.64 4.98 11.71
N LEU A 217 -5.28 4.80 10.56
CA LEU A 217 -6.72 4.97 10.48
C LEU A 217 -7.43 3.80 11.16
N LEU A 218 -8.43 4.11 11.97
CA LEU A 218 -9.28 3.12 12.66
C LEU A 218 -10.29 2.45 11.72
N THR A 219 -10.23 2.79 10.43
CA THR A 219 -11.06 2.25 9.36
C THR A 219 -11.14 0.73 9.37
N ASP A 220 -10.01 0.05 9.57
CA ASP A 220 -9.93 -1.41 9.65
C ASP A 220 -10.76 -1.98 10.82
N ALA A 221 -10.74 -1.33 11.98
CA ALA A 221 -11.56 -1.75 13.12
C ALA A 221 -13.05 -1.43 12.92
N ASP A 222 -13.37 -0.27 12.34
CA ASP A 222 -14.76 0.14 12.13
C ASP A 222 -15.48 -0.76 11.10
N ILE A 223 -14.80 -1.11 10.01
CA ILE A 223 -15.37 -1.95 8.94
C ILE A 223 -15.51 -3.42 9.38
N THR A 224 -14.52 -3.95 10.11
CA THR A 224 -14.56 -5.33 10.59
C THR A 224 -15.61 -5.50 11.70
N ALA A 225 -15.74 -4.52 12.61
CA ALA A 225 -16.85 -4.48 13.58
C ALA A 225 -18.21 -4.51 12.88
N TYR A 226 -18.39 -3.69 11.83
CA TYR A 226 -19.62 -3.64 11.07
C TYR A 226 -19.95 -4.98 10.40
N ILE A 227 -18.99 -5.58 9.69
CA ILE A 227 -19.17 -6.88 9.04
C ILE A 227 -19.56 -7.95 10.06
N GLN A 228 -18.87 -8.02 11.20
CA GLN A 228 -19.16 -9.00 12.25
C GLN A 228 -20.52 -8.81 12.92
N SER A 229 -21.02 -7.57 12.99
CA SER A 229 -22.36 -7.30 13.51
C SER A 229 -23.47 -7.87 12.63
N LEU A 230 -23.17 -8.18 11.36
CA LEU A 230 -24.15 -8.63 10.36
C LEU A 230 -23.95 -10.07 9.92
N SER A 231 -22.71 -10.57 9.90
CA SER A 231 -22.41 -11.90 9.37
C SER A 231 -21.26 -12.57 10.13
N LYS A 232 -21.49 -13.82 10.52
CA LYS A 232 -20.44 -14.73 11.03
C LYS A 232 -19.76 -15.53 9.92
N ASP A 233 -20.26 -15.42 8.69
CA ASP A 233 -19.82 -16.23 7.55
C ASP A 233 -18.72 -15.55 6.72
N ILE A 234 -18.44 -14.27 6.98
CA ILE A 234 -17.38 -13.51 6.34
C ILE A 234 -16.21 -13.49 7.32
N PRO A 235 -15.11 -14.21 7.03
CA PRO A 235 -14.03 -14.39 7.98
C PRO A 235 -13.14 -13.14 8.03
N VAL A 236 -13.35 -12.29 9.03
CA VAL A 236 -12.59 -11.06 9.29
C VAL A 236 -12.07 -11.03 10.72
N PRO A 237 -10.94 -10.35 11.02
CA PRO A 237 -10.48 -10.15 12.38
C PRO A 237 -11.55 -9.44 13.21
N ARG A 238 -11.77 -9.89 14.45
CA ARG A 238 -12.60 -9.14 15.39
C ARG A 238 -11.79 -8.01 15.98
N PRO A 239 -12.22 -6.75 15.89
CA PRO A 239 -11.56 -5.66 16.57
C PRO A 239 -11.71 -5.83 18.09
N LEU A 240 -10.59 -5.69 18.79
CA LEU A 240 -10.48 -5.82 20.25
C LEU A 240 -10.19 -4.49 20.94
N GLY A 241 -10.30 -3.38 20.21
CA GLY A 241 -10.08 -2.02 20.70
C GLY A 241 -8.83 -1.38 20.13
N ALA A 242 -8.66 -0.08 20.43
CA ALA A 242 -7.54 0.70 19.92
C ALA A 242 -7.17 1.82 20.88
N ILE A 243 -5.86 2.03 21.06
CA ILE A 243 -5.31 3.13 21.85
C ILE A 243 -4.23 3.86 21.04
N SER A 244 -3.93 5.10 21.42
CA SER A 244 -2.73 5.79 20.95
C SER A 244 -1.86 6.21 22.13
N ILE A 245 -0.55 6.03 21.98
CA ILE A 245 0.46 6.52 22.93
C ILE A 245 1.41 7.41 22.11
N GLY A 246 1.39 8.71 22.38
CA GLY A 246 1.99 9.72 21.51
C GLY A 246 1.46 9.65 20.08
N LYS A 247 2.34 9.50 19.10
CA LYS A 247 1.99 9.44 17.66
C LYS A 247 1.66 8.04 17.17
N THR A 248 1.84 7.01 18.00
CA THR A 248 1.68 5.61 17.60
C THR A 248 0.31 5.12 18.00
N THR A 249 -0.42 4.58 17.03
CA THR A 249 -1.70 3.91 17.20
C THR A 249 -1.46 2.42 17.35
N TYR A 250 -2.16 1.78 18.29
CA TYR A 250 -2.16 0.34 18.54
C TYR A 250 -3.58 -0.17 18.37
N MET A 251 -3.81 -0.96 17.33
CA MET A 251 -5.11 -1.57 17.02
C MET A 251 -5.06 -3.05 17.32
N PHE A 252 -5.81 -3.48 18.34
CA PHE A 252 -5.89 -4.87 18.75
C PHE A 252 -7.00 -5.58 17.98
N MET A 253 -6.73 -6.81 17.57
CA MET A 253 -7.69 -7.65 16.84
C MET A 253 -7.41 -9.13 17.09
N THR A 254 -8.37 -10.00 16.77
CA THR A 254 -8.16 -11.44 16.88
C THR A 254 -7.15 -11.95 15.85
N PHE A 255 -6.28 -12.85 16.27
CA PHE A 255 -5.42 -13.63 15.38
C PHE A 255 -6.26 -14.52 14.47
N ILE A 256 -5.91 -14.56 13.18
CA ILE A 256 -6.47 -15.49 12.21
C ILE A 256 -5.42 -16.57 11.93
N GLU A 257 -5.76 -17.81 12.25
CA GLU A 257 -4.87 -18.95 12.03
C GLU A 257 -4.57 -19.17 10.55
N GLY A 258 -3.36 -19.65 10.26
CA GLY A 258 -2.91 -19.99 8.93
C GLY A 258 -1.71 -19.17 8.46
N SER A 259 -1.44 -19.25 7.16
CA SER A 259 -0.41 -18.48 6.47
C SER A 259 -1.05 -17.56 5.43
N SER A 260 -0.43 -16.43 5.16
CA SER A 260 -0.86 -15.58 4.04
C SER A 260 -0.68 -16.33 2.71
N LEU A 261 -1.65 -16.17 1.80
CA LEU A 261 -1.74 -16.95 0.58
C LEU A 261 -0.56 -16.71 -0.35
N ASP A 262 0.00 -15.49 -0.36
CA ASP A 262 1.21 -15.15 -1.13
C ASP A 262 2.41 -16.05 -0.80
N LYS A 263 2.57 -16.46 0.47
CA LYS A 263 3.65 -17.36 0.92
C LYS A 263 3.50 -18.77 0.40
N LEU A 264 2.26 -19.24 0.20
CA LEU A 264 1.98 -20.59 -0.27
C LEU A 264 1.76 -20.65 -1.79
N TRP A 265 1.41 -19.53 -2.43
CA TRP A 265 0.86 -19.47 -3.79
C TRP A 265 1.65 -20.25 -4.84
N SER A 266 2.98 -20.14 -4.82
CA SER A 266 3.87 -20.81 -5.78
C SER A 266 3.92 -22.34 -5.61
N SER A 267 3.56 -22.85 -4.43
CA SER A 267 3.56 -24.27 -4.10
C SER A 267 2.20 -24.96 -4.28
N LEU A 268 1.15 -24.18 -4.56
CA LEU A 268 -0.21 -24.71 -4.70
C LEU A 268 -0.44 -25.32 -6.09
N SER A 269 -1.11 -26.46 -6.11
CA SER A 269 -1.69 -27.06 -7.31
C SER A 269 -2.78 -26.18 -7.92
N THR A 270 -3.09 -26.41 -9.20
CA THR A 270 -4.19 -25.72 -9.88
C THR A 270 -5.53 -26.00 -9.19
N GLU A 271 -5.75 -27.22 -8.71
CA GLU A 271 -6.96 -27.63 -7.98
C GLU A 271 -7.11 -26.87 -6.65
N GLU A 272 -6.02 -26.69 -5.90
CA GLU A 272 -6.00 -25.88 -4.68
C GLU A 272 -6.31 -24.40 -4.98
N LYS A 273 -5.73 -23.84 -6.04
CA LYS A 273 -6.00 -22.45 -6.47
C LYS A 273 -7.47 -22.26 -6.87
N ILE A 274 -8.05 -23.22 -7.61
CA ILE A 274 -9.49 -23.22 -7.97
C ILE A 274 -10.36 -23.34 -6.70
N SER A 275 -9.96 -24.17 -5.74
CA SER A 275 -10.67 -24.29 -4.46
C SER A 275 -10.68 -22.95 -3.69
N ILE A 276 -9.54 -22.28 -3.59
CA ILE A 276 -9.44 -20.95 -2.97
C ILE A 276 -10.30 -19.93 -3.71
N GLN A 277 -10.22 -19.88 -5.05
CA GLN A 277 -11.05 -19.01 -5.88
C GLN A 277 -12.56 -19.22 -5.58
N GLY A 278 -13.01 -20.48 -5.50
CA GLY A 278 -14.40 -20.81 -5.17
C GLY A 278 -14.82 -20.38 -3.76
N GLN A 279 -13.92 -20.48 -2.77
CA GLN A 279 -14.19 -19.99 -1.41
C GLN A 279 -14.30 -18.46 -1.37
N LEU A 280 -13.39 -17.75 -2.04
CA LEU A 280 -13.43 -16.31 -2.17
C LEU A 280 -14.68 -15.83 -2.92
N ASP A 281 -15.11 -16.55 -3.96
CA ASP A 281 -16.37 -16.27 -4.67
C ASP A 281 -17.57 -16.26 -3.69
N VAL A 282 -17.64 -17.24 -2.78
CA VAL A 282 -18.70 -17.32 -1.77
C VAL A 282 -18.60 -16.18 -0.77
N ILE A 283 -17.40 -15.90 -0.26
CA ILE A 283 -17.15 -14.84 0.73
C ILE A 283 -17.54 -13.46 0.15
N LEU A 284 -17.12 -13.15 -1.07
CA LEU A 284 -17.40 -11.86 -1.70
C LEU A 284 -18.86 -11.70 -2.09
N LYS A 285 -19.57 -12.77 -2.49
CA LYS A 285 -21.03 -12.72 -2.65
C LYS A 285 -21.71 -12.33 -1.35
N LYS A 286 -21.32 -12.96 -0.23
CA LYS A 286 -21.87 -12.63 1.09
C LYS A 286 -21.58 -11.19 1.47
N LEU A 287 -20.35 -10.73 1.25
CA LEU A 287 -19.96 -9.34 1.51
C LEU A 287 -20.84 -8.34 0.73
N ARG A 288 -21.05 -8.58 -0.56
CA ARG A 288 -21.88 -7.70 -1.41
C ARG A 288 -23.37 -7.71 -1.09
N MET A 289 -23.85 -8.73 -0.37
CA MET A 289 -25.24 -8.80 0.09
C MET A 289 -25.46 -8.08 1.43
N LEU A 290 -24.40 -7.65 2.12
CA LEU A 290 -24.57 -6.86 3.33
C LEU A 290 -25.21 -5.51 2.99
N PRO A 291 -26.08 -4.97 3.87
CA PRO A 291 -26.47 -3.57 3.78
C PRO A 291 -25.24 -2.66 3.84
N LEU A 292 -25.39 -1.43 3.33
CA LEU A 292 -24.36 -0.40 3.47
C LEU A 292 -24.38 0.17 4.89
N SER A 293 -23.22 0.52 5.43
CA SER A 293 -23.09 1.11 6.77
C SER A 293 -23.63 2.54 6.86
N SER A 294 -23.75 3.21 5.71
CA SER A 294 -24.18 4.61 5.57
C SER A 294 -24.75 4.84 4.17
N HIS A 295 -25.42 5.97 3.97
CA HIS A 295 -25.75 6.47 2.63
C HIS A 295 -24.53 7.05 1.91
N TYR A 296 -23.46 7.41 2.63
CA TYR A 296 -22.21 7.86 2.04
C TYR A 296 -21.30 6.69 1.64
N LEU A 297 -20.63 6.84 0.49
CA LEU A 297 -19.61 5.93 -0.02
C LEU A 297 -18.28 6.10 0.74
N GLY A 298 -17.46 5.06 0.68
CA GLY A 298 -16.12 5.03 1.21
C GLY A 298 -16.05 4.28 2.53
N SER A 299 -15.15 4.73 3.41
CA SER A 299 -14.82 4.04 4.64
C SER A 299 -14.61 4.96 5.84
N GLY A 300 -14.68 4.38 7.04
CA GLY A 300 -14.70 5.07 8.32
C GLY A 300 -16.10 5.41 8.80
N ASN A 301 -16.17 6.13 9.92
CA ASN A 301 -17.43 6.60 10.50
C ASN A 301 -17.27 8.05 11.01
N PRO A 302 -17.80 9.07 10.29
CA PRO A 302 -18.54 8.92 9.04
C PRO A 302 -17.63 8.54 7.84
N PRO A 303 -18.18 7.97 6.75
CA PRO A 303 -17.38 7.50 5.62
C PRO A 303 -16.80 8.60 4.73
N TYR A 304 -15.57 8.37 4.26
CA TYR A 304 -14.90 9.11 3.18
C TYR A 304 -14.30 8.13 2.15
N CYS A 305 -14.33 8.50 0.87
CA CYS A 305 -13.73 7.68 -0.17
C CYS A 305 -12.20 7.79 -0.14
N ILE A 306 -11.53 6.64 -0.24
CA ILE A 306 -10.07 6.54 -0.28
C ILE A 306 -9.68 5.96 -1.63
N ASP A 307 -8.87 6.70 -2.38
CA ASP A 307 -8.23 6.20 -3.60
C ASP A 307 -6.73 6.07 -3.37
N CYS A 308 -6.26 4.83 -3.25
CA CYS A 308 -4.85 4.50 -3.22
C CYS A 308 -4.41 4.03 -4.61
N ARG A 309 -3.53 4.84 -5.21
CA ARG A 309 -2.79 4.56 -6.46
C ARG A 309 -1.29 4.64 -6.14
N MET A 310 -0.55 5.54 -6.79
CA MET A 310 0.80 5.94 -6.37
C MET A 310 0.84 6.61 -4.99
N TRP A 311 -0.19 7.40 -4.66
CA TRP A 311 -0.35 8.08 -3.38
C TRP A 311 -1.77 7.85 -2.85
N LYS A 312 -1.93 7.96 -1.53
CA LYS A 312 -3.25 7.89 -0.88
C LYS A 312 -3.96 9.23 -1.01
N ARG A 313 -5.15 9.22 -1.61
CA ARG A 313 -6.06 10.36 -1.68
C ARG A 313 -7.31 10.07 -0.87
N VAL A 314 -7.80 11.08 -0.16
CA VAL A 314 -9.08 11.02 0.55
C VAL A 314 -10.00 12.07 -0.06
N SER A 315 -11.27 11.73 -0.24
CA SER A 315 -12.24 12.70 -0.75
C SER A 315 -12.31 13.92 0.18
N PRO A 316 -12.36 15.15 -0.36
CA PRO A 316 -12.40 16.36 0.47
C PRO A 316 -13.76 16.53 1.19
N GLN A 317 -14.78 15.81 0.73
CA GLN A 317 -16.15 15.83 1.24
C GLN A 317 -16.68 14.39 1.22
N GLN A 318 -17.80 14.19 1.91
CA GLN A 318 -18.53 12.93 1.87
C GLN A 318 -19.21 12.77 0.50
N ILE A 319 -19.23 11.55 -0.01
CA ILE A 319 -19.70 11.22 -1.37
C ILE A 319 -20.97 10.38 -1.25
N GLU A 320 -22.05 10.78 -1.91
CA GLU A 320 -23.38 10.14 -1.80
C GLU A 320 -23.68 9.18 -2.96
N ASN A 321 -23.01 9.35 -4.09
CA ASN A 321 -23.29 8.57 -5.30
C ASN A 321 -22.06 8.44 -6.19
N GLU A 322 -22.17 7.57 -7.18
CA GLU A 322 -21.08 7.26 -8.10
C GLU A 322 -20.66 8.45 -8.99
N ALA A 323 -21.59 9.33 -9.36
CA ALA A 323 -21.23 10.52 -10.14
C ALA A 323 -20.25 11.43 -9.36
N GLN A 324 -20.52 11.66 -8.07
CA GLN A 324 -19.60 12.38 -7.19
C GLN A 324 -18.28 11.61 -6.95
N PHE A 325 -18.34 10.27 -6.92
CA PHE A 325 -17.14 9.45 -6.86
C PHE A 325 -16.26 9.63 -8.10
N ASN A 326 -16.85 9.64 -9.30
CA ASN A 326 -16.14 9.89 -10.56
C ASN A 326 -15.45 11.26 -10.55
N GLU A 327 -16.14 12.31 -10.09
CA GLU A 327 -15.56 13.65 -9.90
C GLU A 327 -14.35 13.61 -8.95
N PHE A 328 -14.44 12.86 -7.85
CA PHE A 328 -13.30 12.65 -6.96
C PHE A 328 -12.13 11.97 -7.66
N LEU A 329 -12.36 10.89 -8.42
CA LEU A 329 -11.30 10.16 -9.12
C LEU A 329 -10.53 11.06 -10.08
N ILE A 330 -11.23 11.86 -10.90
CA ILE A 330 -10.60 12.76 -11.87
C ILE A 330 -10.16 14.09 -11.27
N SER A 331 -10.52 14.42 -10.03
CA SER A 331 -10.10 15.66 -9.39
C SER A 331 -8.58 15.70 -9.22
N GLY A 332 -8.00 16.90 -9.31
CA GLY A 332 -6.55 17.10 -9.23
C GLY A 332 -6.16 18.50 -9.69
N ASN A 333 -4.92 18.90 -9.42
CA ASN A 333 -4.39 20.17 -9.89
C ASN A 333 -3.90 20.05 -11.34
N HIS A 334 -4.84 19.88 -12.27
CA HIS A 334 -4.52 19.70 -13.68
C HIS A 334 -4.20 21.05 -14.33
N PRO A 335 -3.13 21.15 -15.14
CA PRO A 335 -2.89 22.35 -15.93
C PRO A 335 -4.06 22.58 -16.90
N PRO A 336 -4.37 23.83 -17.28
CA PRO A 336 -5.47 24.13 -18.21
C PRO A 336 -5.39 23.38 -19.55
N THR A 337 -4.19 23.00 -19.98
CA THR A 337 -3.93 22.22 -21.19
C THR A 337 -4.50 20.79 -21.14
N MET A 338 -4.78 20.26 -19.95
CA MET A 338 -5.33 18.92 -19.77
C MET A 338 -6.87 18.89 -19.69
N ARG A 339 -7.55 20.04 -19.70
CA ARG A 339 -9.01 20.11 -19.54
C ARG A 339 -9.77 19.19 -20.50
N ALA A 340 -9.46 19.24 -21.79
CA ALA A 340 -10.11 18.39 -22.79
C ALA A 340 -9.84 16.89 -22.57
N TYR A 341 -8.67 16.53 -22.04
CA TYR A 341 -8.35 15.14 -21.70
C TYR A 341 -9.10 14.69 -20.44
N VAL A 342 -9.22 15.56 -19.42
CA VAL A 342 -10.05 15.30 -18.24
C VAL A 342 -11.52 15.09 -18.63
N GLU A 343 -12.08 15.96 -19.48
CA GLU A 343 -13.45 15.84 -20.00
C GLU A 343 -13.64 14.55 -20.82
N PHE A 344 -12.66 14.19 -21.65
CA PHE A 344 -12.66 12.94 -22.40
C PHE A 344 -12.67 11.72 -21.47
N VAL A 345 -11.79 11.68 -20.46
CA VAL A 345 -11.77 10.59 -19.46
C VAL A 345 -13.07 10.54 -18.68
N HIS A 346 -13.59 11.69 -18.23
CA HIS A 346 -14.85 11.78 -17.52
C HIS A 346 -16.01 11.21 -18.35
N SER A 347 -16.05 11.47 -19.66
CA SER A 347 -17.11 10.97 -20.55
C SER A 347 -17.16 9.46 -20.70
N MET A 348 -16.06 8.75 -20.35
CA MET A 348 -16.00 7.30 -20.37
C MET A 348 -16.50 6.67 -19.05
N LEU A 349 -16.59 7.44 -17.96
CA LEU A 349 -16.96 6.94 -16.64
C LEU A 349 -18.48 6.74 -16.55
N ARG A 350 -18.89 5.50 -16.32
CA ARG A 350 -20.26 5.11 -15.96
C ARG A 350 -20.58 5.53 -14.52
N ASN A 351 -21.87 5.70 -14.23
CA ASN A 351 -22.37 6.09 -12.91
C ASN A 351 -23.65 5.34 -12.48
N ASP A 352 -23.89 4.18 -13.09
CA ASP A 352 -25.05 3.31 -12.93
C ASP A 352 -24.70 1.96 -12.27
N HIS A 353 -23.50 1.85 -11.67
CA HIS A 353 -23.10 0.64 -10.96
C HIS A 353 -23.77 0.55 -9.59
N ARG A 354 -23.93 -0.68 -9.13
CA ARG A 354 -24.38 -0.92 -7.75
C ARG A 354 -23.28 -0.53 -6.78
N ILE A 355 -23.67 0.08 -5.66
CA ILE A 355 -22.77 0.34 -4.54
C ILE A 355 -22.85 -0.85 -3.59
N VAL A 356 -21.70 -1.43 -3.25
CA VAL A 356 -21.59 -2.64 -2.43
C VAL A 356 -20.44 -2.51 -1.44
N MET A 357 -20.45 -3.34 -0.40
CA MET A 357 -19.29 -3.49 0.48
C MET A 357 -18.15 -4.18 -0.27
N THR A 358 -16.94 -3.64 -0.12
CA THR A 358 -15.70 -4.10 -0.75
C THR A 358 -14.58 -4.18 0.28
N HIS A 359 -13.57 -5.02 0.03
CA HIS A 359 -12.30 -5.04 0.75
C HIS A 359 -11.35 -3.96 0.22
N GLY A 360 -11.33 -3.71 -1.09
CA GLY A 360 -10.54 -2.64 -1.70
C GLY A 360 -9.02 -2.87 -1.73
N ASP A 361 -8.54 -4.05 -1.32
CA ASP A 361 -7.13 -4.46 -1.33
C ASP A 361 -6.99 -5.99 -1.35
N LEU A 362 -7.88 -6.69 -2.08
CA LEU A 362 -7.95 -8.15 -2.11
C LEU A 362 -6.77 -8.76 -2.88
N HIS A 363 -5.65 -8.94 -2.18
CA HIS A 363 -4.42 -9.52 -2.69
C HIS A 363 -4.01 -10.77 -1.89
N PRO A 364 -3.21 -11.68 -2.45
CA PRO A 364 -2.79 -12.91 -1.75
C PRO A 364 -2.16 -12.67 -0.36
N ARG A 365 -1.45 -11.56 -0.15
CA ARG A 365 -0.89 -11.21 1.17
C ARG A 365 -1.93 -10.97 2.27
N ASN A 366 -3.15 -10.60 1.86
CA ASN A 366 -4.28 -10.24 2.73
C ASN A 366 -5.29 -11.40 2.87
N ILE A 367 -4.99 -12.56 2.29
CA ILE A 367 -5.83 -13.75 2.36
C ILE A 367 -5.12 -14.79 3.22
N MET A 368 -5.71 -15.14 4.35
CA MET A 368 -5.21 -16.17 5.25
C MET A 368 -5.76 -17.53 4.82
N VAL A 369 -4.87 -18.52 4.74
CA VAL A 369 -5.20 -19.89 4.38
C VAL A 369 -4.55 -20.91 5.32
N SER A 370 -5.22 -22.04 5.50
CA SER A 370 -4.68 -23.18 6.24
C SER A 370 -4.90 -24.47 5.46
N LYS A 371 -3.92 -25.38 5.52
CA LYS A 371 -4.07 -26.76 5.03
C LYS A 371 -4.60 -27.62 6.17
N LYS A 372 -5.75 -28.26 5.95
CA LYS A 372 -6.35 -29.20 6.89
C LYS A 372 -5.60 -30.54 6.89
N GLN A 373 -5.93 -31.39 7.87
CA GLN A 373 -5.36 -32.73 8.00
C GLN A 373 -5.60 -33.60 6.76
N ASP A 374 -6.75 -33.42 6.10
CA ASP A 374 -7.10 -34.08 4.83
C ASP A 374 -6.41 -33.46 3.60
N GLN A 375 -5.43 -32.58 3.81
CA GLN A 375 -4.72 -31.79 2.78
C GLN A 375 -5.58 -30.80 2.01
N SER A 376 -6.86 -30.61 2.37
CA SER A 376 -7.67 -29.55 1.77
C SER A 376 -7.22 -28.17 2.23
N ILE A 377 -7.18 -27.21 1.30
CA ILE A 377 -6.86 -25.82 1.60
C ILE A 377 -8.13 -25.03 1.90
N GLN A 378 -8.13 -24.27 3.00
CA GLN A 378 -9.26 -23.43 3.42
C GLN A 378 -8.82 -21.97 3.57
N VAL A 379 -9.65 -21.04 3.08
CA VAL A 379 -9.56 -19.61 3.43
C VAL A 379 -10.03 -19.43 4.86
N THR A 380 -9.13 -19.02 5.74
CA THR A 380 -9.39 -18.80 7.16
C THR A 380 -9.70 -17.34 7.49
N GLY A 381 -9.34 -16.40 6.60
CA GLY A 381 -9.81 -15.02 6.72
C GLY A 381 -9.23 -14.02 5.74
N LEU A 382 -9.83 -12.83 5.74
CA LEU A 382 -9.41 -11.66 4.99
C LEU A 382 -8.95 -10.58 5.98
N VAL A 383 -7.72 -10.10 5.82
CA VAL A 383 -7.09 -9.12 6.72
C VAL A 383 -6.75 -7.82 5.98
N ASP A 384 -6.42 -6.77 6.72
CA ASP A 384 -6.03 -5.46 6.17
C ASP A 384 -7.16 -4.74 5.43
N TRP A 385 -8.24 -4.46 6.15
CA TRP A 385 -9.44 -3.78 5.65
C TRP A 385 -9.31 -2.25 5.63
N GLU A 386 -8.10 -1.70 5.64
CA GLU A 386 -7.89 -0.24 5.72
C GLU A 386 -8.45 0.53 4.50
N LEU A 387 -8.66 -0.15 3.37
CA LEU A 387 -9.27 0.36 2.14
C LEU A 387 -10.70 -0.18 1.91
N GLY A 388 -11.19 -1.04 2.80
CA GLY A 388 -12.51 -1.65 2.67
C GLY A 388 -13.61 -0.66 2.97
N GLY A 389 -14.75 -0.77 2.30
CA GLY A 389 -15.85 0.20 2.43
C GLY A 389 -16.91 0.05 1.35
N ALA A 390 -17.83 1.01 1.29
CA ALA A 390 -18.90 1.05 0.28
C ALA A 390 -18.40 1.73 -1.00
N TYR A 391 -18.28 0.99 -2.10
CA TYR A 391 -17.79 1.50 -3.39
C TYR A 391 -18.60 0.92 -4.54
N PRO A 392 -18.50 1.49 -5.77
CA PRO A 392 -19.03 0.85 -6.97
C PRO A 392 -18.50 -0.59 -7.11
N GLU A 393 -19.34 -1.51 -7.55
CA GLU A 393 -19.02 -2.95 -7.60
C GLU A 393 -17.79 -3.31 -8.45
N TYR A 394 -17.40 -2.48 -9.42
CA TYR A 394 -16.17 -2.69 -10.19
C TYR A 394 -14.90 -2.40 -9.38
N TRP A 395 -15.00 -1.64 -8.29
CA TRP A 395 -13.85 -1.16 -7.52
C TRP A 395 -13.02 -2.29 -6.92
N GLU A 396 -13.68 -3.36 -6.46
CA GLU A 396 -12.98 -4.55 -5.96
C GLU A 396 -12.13 -5.20 -7.05
N PHE A 397 -12.72 -5.38 -8.25
CA PHE A 397 -12.03 -5.98 -9.38
C PHE A 397 -10.81 -5.15 -9.77
N LEU A 398 -10.99 -3.83 -9.88
CA LEU A 398 -9.91 -2.91 -10.18
C LEU A 398 -8.77 -3.00 -9.15
N LYS A 399 -9.10 -2.86 -7.86
CA LYS A 399 -8.09 -2.82 -6.79
C LYS A 399 -7.37 -4.15 -6.62
N SER A 400 -8.02 -5.28 -6.92
CA SER A 400 -7.36 -6.61 -6.94
C SER A 400 -6.24 -6.74 -7.98
N LEU A 401 -6.20 -5.83 -8.97
CA LEU A 401 -5.20 -5.78 -10.02
C LEU A 401 -4.06 -4.79 -9.73
N ASN A 402 -4.11 -4.01 -8.65
CA ASN A 402 -3.12 -2.97 -8.38
C ASN A 402 -1.70 -3.51 -8.17
N THR A 403 -1.53 -4.72 -7.63
CA THR A 403 -0.20 -5.34 -7.50
C THR A 403 0.24 -6.15 -8.70
N MET A 404 -0.50 -6.09 -9.82
CA MET A 404 -0.16 -6.86 -11.01
C MET A 404 1.04 -6.34 -11.76
N LEU A 405 1.36 -5.05 -11.68
CA LEU A 405 2.46 -4.46 -12.43
C LEU A 405 3.68 -4.14 -11.54
N PRO A 406 4.90 -4.45 -12.02
CA PRO A 406 5.18 -5.24 -13.23
C PRO A 406 4.66 -6.67 -13.07
N VAL A 407 4.17 -7.30 -14.15
CA VAL A 407 3.65 -8.69 -14.18
C VAL A 407 4.74 -9.60 -13.64
N ARG A 408 4.74 -9.81 -12.32
CA ARG A 408 5.64 -10.72 -11.63
C ARG A 408 5.05 -12.12 -11.76
N SER A 409 5.91 -13.10 -11.54
CA SER A 409 5.81 -14.54 -11.83
C SER A 409 4.60 -15.31 -11.26
N GLY A 410 3.55 -14.63 -10.80
CA GLY A 410 2.34 -15.23 -10.27
C GLY A 410 1.21 -15.26 -11.31
N ASP A 411 0.52 -16.38 -11.34
CA ASP A 411 -0.70 -16.61 -12.12
C ASP A 411 -1.98 -16.14 -11.40
N TRP A 412 -1.88 -15.41 -10.27
CA TRP A 412 -3.00 -14.95 -9.44
C TRP A 412 -4.16 -14.32 -10.22
N VAL A 413 -3.86 -13.50 -11.24
CA VAL A 413 -4.88 -12.88 -12.12
C VAL A 413 -5.83 -13.86 -12.76
N PHE A 414 -5.34 -15.06 -13.08
CA PHE A 414 -6.16 -16.09 -13.70
C PHE A 414 -7.08 -16.80 -12.69
N PHE A 415 -6.86 -16.58 -11.39
CA PHE A 415 -7.61 -17.17 -10.28
C PHE A 415 -8.39 -16.13 -9.46
N LEU A 416 -8.56 -14.92 -9.98
CA LEU A 416 -9.41 -13.91 -9.35
C LEU A 416 -10.86 -14.44 -9.17
N PRO A 417 -11.52 -14.17 -8.03
CA PRO A 417 -12.87 -14.67 -7.71
C PRO A 417 -13.97 -13.90 -8.46
N HIS A 418 -14.00 -14.06 -9.78
CA HIS A 418 -14.88 -13.34 -10.69
C HIS A 418 -16.38 -13.57 -10.44
N LYS A 419 -16.80 -14.73 -9.92
CA LYS A 419 -18.22 -14.96 -9.62
C LYS A 419 -18.64 -14.18 -8.37
N GLY A 420 -17.70 -13.91 -7.47
CA GLY A 420 -17.90 -13.10 -6.28
C GLY A 420 -17.79 -11.61 -6.51
N MET A 421 -16.79 -11.18 -7.27
CA MET A 421 -16.48 -9.76 -7.45
C MET A 421 -16.89 -9.18 -8.81
N GLY A 422 -17.37 -9.99 -9.75
CA GLY A 422 -17.64 -9.56 -11.12
C GLY A 422 -16.36 -9.36 -11.95
N MET A 423 -16.55 -9.04 -13.22
CA MET A 423 -15.48 -8.83 -14.21
C MET A 423 -15.71 -7.51 -14.91
N TYR A 424 -14.78 -6.57 -14.75
CA TYR A 424 -14.95 -5.17 -15.16
C TYR A 424 -13.74 -4.69 -15.95
N PHE A 425 -13.47 -5.35 -17.09
CA PHE A 425 -12.30 -5.04 -17.92
C PHE A 425 -12.41 -3.66 -18.60
N ALA A 426 -13.63 -3.22 -18.94
CA ALA A 426 -13.84 -1.90 -19.52
C ALA A 426 -13.49 -0.81 -18.50
N GLU A 427 -14.00 -0.94 -17.28
CA GLU A 427 -13.73 -0.04 -16.15
C GLU A 427 -12.25 -0.05 -15.80
N PHE A 428 -11.61 -1.23 -15.77
CA PHE A 428 -10.16 -1.33 -15.56
C PHE A 428 -9.38 -0.62 -16.67
N ALA A 429 -9.75 -0.80 -17.94
CA ALA A 429 -9.09 -0.12 -19.06
C ALA A 429 -9.28 1.40 -19.00
N ILE A 430 -10.47 1.88 -18.63
CA ILE A 430 -10.76 3.30 -18.42
C ILE A 430 -9.93 3.86 -17.25
N ASP A 431 -9.81 3.11 -16.17
CA ASP A 431 -9.02 3.54 -15.01
C ASP A 431 -7.53 3.68 -15.32
N GLN A 432 -6.99 2.95 -16.30
CA GLN A 432 -5.63 3.20 -16.79
C GLN A 432 -5.46 4.61 -17.41
N PHE A 433 -6.54 5.24 -17.89
CA PHE A 433 -6.52 6.65 -18.29
C PHE A 433 -6.64 7.59 -17.10
N VAL A 434 -7.43 7.20 -16.08
CA VAL A 434 -7.54 7.94 -14.81
C VAL A 434 -6.20 7.96 -14.08
N GLU A 435 -5.46 6.86 -14.08
CA GLU A 435 -4.12 6.77 -13.49
C GLU A 435 -3.21 7.87 -14.02
N LYS A 436 -3.24 8.12 -15.34
CA LYS A 436 -2.43 9.17 -16.00
C LYS A 436 -2.84 10.60 -15.65
N LEU A 437 -4.05 10.80 -15.14
CA LEU A 437 -4.48 12.10 -14.61
C LEU A 437 -3.92 12.34 -13.21
N VAL A 438 -3.79 11.28 -12.41
CA VAL A 438 -3.53 11.36 -10.97
C VAL A 438 -2.06 11.10 -10.61
N SER A 439 -1.31 10.41 -11.48
CA SER A 439 0.08 9.99 -11.29
C SER A 439 1.11 11.12 -11.33
#